data_AF-A0A847CY19-F1
#
_entry.id   AF-A0A847CY19-F1
#
_cell.length_a   1.000
_cell.length_b   1.000
_cell.length_c   1.000
_cell.angle_alpha   90.00
_cell.angle_beta   90.00
_cell.angle_gamma   90.00
#
_symmetry.space_group_name_H-M   'P 1'
#
loop_
_entity.id
_entity.type
_entity.pdbx_description
1 polymer ?
#
loop_
_entity_poly.entity_id
_entity_poly.type
_entity_poly.pdbx_seq_one_letter_code
_entity_poly.pdbx_strand_id
1 'polypeptide(L)'
;MKKIITTVLVTLVLIFSLSTDIYASASTFDVVVNGNNTKVYNVGLQMEGKNVSSDFAPYIYNDRTFVPIRVVAEHFDSQVDWFQASKSVTISKGNNLIVISVGKTEAIKNGEPIKLNNDSAPMLVAYPNGEYKTMVPLRVVSELLGYDVQWNQSSRSVSINGGTKAEEKPAPAAPAAPTRTGVEITSIEKVNGSTKNEQVKIKANGEIKYTSKFDVENNSLYIEISNAYFNIGGKNEGIMEPKGNLVQYLEYKSNGGNTAKIRIQLNRNVNPNIKASNGGKELNVSFTNIVTAIRPIIYEGESAILVEGVKTSEHNIIKLNNPFRYVIDIKDATFLSDKKFEKYDISMGYVKEVRASQFVPDGNYSANDNIVRVVLDSLGETSEGQVKITMLGDDMVIIPKLSS
;
A
#
# COMPACT_ATOMS: atom_id res chain seq x y z
N MET A 1 67.15 72.71 5.70
CA MET A 1 66.34 71.65 5.06
C MET A 1 66.63 70.34 5.77
N LYS A 2 65.74 69.79 6.62
CA LYS A 2 65.77 68.40 7.19
C LYS A 2 64.69 68.19 8.28
N LYS A 3 63.42 68.48 7.99
CA LYS A 3 62.29 68.19 8.91
C LYS A 3 61.01 67.69 8.21
N ILE A 4 61.11 67.08 7.03
CA ILE A 4 59.92 66.64 6.25
C ILE A 4 59.91 65.14 5.91
N ILE A 5 60.92 64.35 6.29
CA ILE A 5 61.04 62.96 5.78
C ILE A 5 60.50 61.89 6.76
N THR A 6 60.16 62.22 8.01
CA THR A 6 59.79 61.17 8.99
C THR A 6 58.28 60.93 9.12
N THR A 7 57.42 61.80 8.60
CA THR A 7 55.96 61.66 8.75
C THR A 7 55.28 60.89 7.60
N VAL A 8 56.02 60.50 6.55
CA VAL A 8 55.46 59.80 5.38
C VAL A 8 55.64 58.27 5.46
N LEU A 9 56.42 57.76 6.43
CA LEU A 9 56.69 56.31 6.54
C LEU A 9 55.85 55.58 7.61
N VAL A 10 55.02 56.29 8.38
CA VAL A 10 54.17 55.67 9.43
C VAL A 10 52.68 55.64 9.02
N THR A 11 52.27 56.34 7.96
CA THR A 11 50.90 56.34 7.44
C THR A 11 50.68 55.44 6.22
N LEU A 12 51.70 54.73 5.72
CA LEU A 12 51.57 53.75 4.63
C LEU A 12 51.55 52.28 5.10
N VAL A 13 51.57 52.03 6.41
CA VAL A 13 51.46 50.67 7.00
C VAL A 13 50.06 50.38 7.56
N LEU A 14 49.13 51.35 7.49
CA LEU A 14 47.79 51.22 8.09
C LEU A 14 46.62 51.00 7.12
N ILE A 15 46.87 50.74 5.83
CA ILE A 15 45.79 50.54 4.82
C ILE A 15 45.80 49.14 4.18
N PHE A 16 46.72 48.25 4.60
CA PHE A 16 46.60 46.81 4.32
C PHE A 16 45.97 46.08 5.52
N SER A 17 44.84 46.58 6.02
CA SER A 17 43.85 45.69 6.61
C SER A 17 43.28 44.85 5.46
N LEU A 18 43.98 43.78 5.10
CA LEU A 18 43.35 42.64 4.44
C LEU A 18 42.19 42.27 5.36
N SER A 19 40.98 42.65 4.99
CA SER A 19 39.78 41.99 5.46
C SER A 19 39.94 40.55 5.00
N THR A 20 40.55 39.71 5.83
CA THR A 20 40.34 38.28 5.69
C THR A 20 38.85 38.13 5.93
N ASP A 21 38.09 37.96 4.85
CA ASP A 21 36.76 37.42 4.95
C ASP A 21 36.95 36.09 5.70
N ILE A 22 36.62 36.11 6.99
CA ILE A 22 36.56 34.91 7.80
C ILE A 22 35.36 34.16 7.23
N TYR A 23 35.59 33.38 6.18
CA TYR A 23 34.66 32.35 5.78
C TYR A 23 34.59 31.42 6.98
N ALA A 24 33.48 31.47 7.71
CA ALA A 24 33.19 30.49 8.75
C ALA A 24 33.42 29.11 8.14
N SER A 25 34.42 28.38 8.65
CA SER A 25 34.69 27.02 8.21
C SER A 25 33.39 26.25 8.39
N ALA A 26 32.88 25.69 7.30
CA ALA A 26 31.62 24.96 7.32
C ALA A 26 31.76 23.79 8.28
N SER A 27 30.98 23.78 9.36
CA SER A 27 30.98 22.66 10.28
C SER A 27 30.54 21.40 9.53
N THR A 28 31.32 20.33 9.66
CA THR A 28 30.99 19.02 9.07
C THR A 28 30.67 18.04 10.19
N PHE A 29 29.86 17.05 9.87
CA PHE A 29 29.58 15.91 10.74
C PHE A 29 29.38 14.65 9.90
N ASP A 30 29.47 13.49 10.52
CA ASP A 30 29.32 12.21 9.84
C ASP A 30 27.88 11.70 9.99
N VAL A 31 27.35 11.16 8.90
CA VAL A 31 26.05 10.46 8.85
C VAL A 31 26.21 9.12 8.16
N VAL A 32 25.33 8.16 8.46
CA VAL A 32 25.28 6.88 7.74
C VAL A 32 24.21 6.95 6.67
N VAL A 33 24.67 6.95 5.42
CA VAL A 33 23.82 6.92 4.23
C VAL A 33 24.00 5.57 3.54
N ASN A 34 22.91 4.81 3.39
CA ASN A 34 22.96 3.47 2.76
C ASN A 34 24.03 2.53 3.38
N GLY A 35 24.26 2.65 4.68
CA GLY A 35 25.27 1.86 5.41
C GLY A 35 26.70 2.42 5.38
N ASN A 36 26.95 3.52 4.67
CA ASN A 36 28.28 4.12 4.57
C ASN A 36 28.41 5.40 5.41
N ASN A 37 29.49 5.51 6.19
CA ASN A 37 29.85 6.74 6.88
C ASN A 37 30.20 7.81 5.83
N THR A 38 29.45 8.90 5.86
CA THR A 38 29.51 9.99 4.89
C THR A 38 29.67 11.30 5.64
N LYS A 39 30.72 12.05 5.31
CA LYS A 39 30.93 13.40 5.83
C LYS A 39 30.05 14.39 5.08
N VAL A 40 29.22 15.14 5.79
CA VAL A 40 28.28 16.11 5.22
C VAL A 40 28.50 17.50 5.80
N TYR A 41 28.09 18.52 5.06
CA TYR A 41 28.18 19.91 5.51
C TYR A 41 26.92 20.30 6.25
N ASN A 42 27.06 20.78 7.49
CA ASN A 42 25.96 21.27 8.29
C ASN A 42 25.32 22.50 7.66
N VAL A 43 23.99 22.54 7.71
CA VAL A 43 23.16 23.63 7.22
C VAL A 43 22.25 24.11 8.34
N GLY A 44 22.21 25.43 8.54
CA GLY A 44 21.25 26.05 9.47
C GLY A 44 19.81 25.90 8.97
N LEU A 45 18.86 25.69 9.88
CA LEU A 45 17.43 25.66 9.58
C LEU A 45 16.73 26.89 10.15
N GLN A 46 16.00 27.60 9.31
CA GLN A 46 15.10 28.66 9.71
C GLN A 46 13.68 28.32 9.26
N MET A 47 12.72 28.50 10.17
CA MET A 47 11.30 28.42 9.84
C MET A 47 10.60 29.65 10.38
N GLU A 48 9.77 30.30 9.55
CA GLU A 48 9.10 31.56 9.90
C GLU A 48 10.07 32.65 10.41
N GLY A 49 11.22 32.76 9.74
CA GLY A 49 12.29 33.71 10.11
C GLY A 49 13.00 33.42 11.44
N LYS A 50 12.70 32.31 12.11
CA LYS A 50 13.32 31.91 13.39
C LYS A 50 14.25 30.73 13.18
N ASN A 51 15.42 30.76 13.82
CA ASN A 51 16.32 29.60 13.86
C ASN A 51 15.63 28.44 14.59
N VAL A 52 15.60 27.28 13.96
CA VAL A 52 15.05 26.06 14.52
C VAL A 52 16.22 25.18 14.95
N SER A 53 16.32 24.95 16.25
CA SER A 53 17.21 23.92 16.78
C SER A 53 16.53 22.56 16.61
N SER A 54 17.20 21.67 15.91
CA SER A 54 16.78 20.29 15.70
C SER A 54 17.96 19.41 16.11
N ASP A 55 17.70 18.34 16.85
CA ASP A 55 18.70 17.30 17.15
C ASP A 55 19.22 16.63 15.86
N PHE A 56 18.53 16.86 14.75
CA PHE A 56 18.84 16.36 13.42
C PHE A 56 19.10 17.55 12.50
N ALA A 57 20.36 17.91 12.34
CA ALA A 57 20.77 19.03 11.52
C ALA A 57 20.53 18.73 10.03
N PRO A 58 19.92 19.65 9.26
CA PRO A 58 19.99 19.61 7.80
C PRO A 58 21.43 19.59 7.31
N TYR A 59 21.63 19.07 6.10
CA TYR A 59 22.96 18.98 5.53
C TYR A 59 22.96 19.05 4.00
N ILE A 60 24.12 19.39 3.44
CA ILE A 60 24.38 19.24 2.00
C ILE A 60 25.05 17.90 1.72
N TYR A 61 24.47 17.15 0.78
CA TYR A 61 25.00 15.90 0.25
C TYR A 61 24.73 15.84 -1.26
N ASN A 62 25.74 15.53 -2.06
CA ASN A 62 25.67 15.52 -3.53
C ASN A 62 25.00 16.78 -4.12
N ASP A 63 25.48 17.96 -3.71
CA ASP A 63 24.99 19.28 -4.14
C ASP A 63 23.50 19.55 -3.86
N ARG A 64 22.92 18.80 -2.92
CA ARG A 64 21.52 18.93 -2.51
C ARG A 64 21.43 19.13 -1.02
N THR A 65 20.53 20.03 -0.63
CA THR A 65 20.22 20.23 0.78
C THR A 65 19.11 19.27 1.19
N PHE A 66 19.39 18.48 2.21
CA PHE A 66 18.48 17.53 2.81
C PHE A 66 17.99 18.05 4.15
N VAL A 67 16.69 17.93 4.39
CA VAL A 67 16.04 18.35 5.63
C VAL A 67 15.26 17.18 6.25
N PRO A 68 15.19 17.08 7.59
CA PRO A 68 14.40 16.05 8.26
C PRO A 68 12.91 16.36 8.09
N ILE A 69 12.22 15.52 7.32
CA ILE A 69 10.85 15.83 6.88
C ILE A 69 9.87 15.99 8.03
N ARG A 70 10.04 15.21 9.10
CA ARG A 70 9.20 15.27 10.30
C ARG A 70 9.29 16.64 10.98
N VAL A 71 10.51 17.14 11.18
CA VAL A 71 10.75 18.43 11.83
C VAL A 71 10.09 19.55 11.03
N VAL A 72 10.23 19.52 9.70
CA VAL A 72 9.62 20.52 8.82
C VAL A 72 8.09 20.44 8.89
N ALA A 73 7.53 19.24 8.71
CA ALA A 73 6.08 19.06 8.62
C ALA A 73 5.36 19.33 9.96
N GLU A 74 5.90 18.85 11.08
CA GLU A 74 5.35 19.07 12.42
C GLU A 74 5.46 20.54 12.86
N HIS A 75 6.49 21.27 12.42
CA HIS A 75 6.57 22.73 12.66
C HIS A 75 5.39 23.49 12.05
N PHE A 76 4.86 22.99 10.94
CA PHE A 76 3.67 23.51 10.29
C PHE A 76 2.42 22.70 10.64
N ASP A 77 2.31 22.16 11.86
CA ASP A 77 1.13 21.47 12.40
C ASP A 77 0.65 20.25 11.60
N SER A 78 1.53 19.63 10.81
CA SER A 78 1.20 18.39 10.12
C SER A 78 1.48 17.19 11.01
N GLN A 79 0.60 16.19 10.99
CA GLN A 79 0.88 14.89 11.59
C GLN A 79 1.77 14.07 10.67
N VAL A 80 2.77 13.40 11.25
CA VAL A 80 3.75 12.59 10.51
C VAL A 80 3.82 11.18 11.07
N ASP A 81 3.52 10.20 10.25
CA ASP A 81 3.56 8.78 10.59
C ASP A 81 4.62 8.05 9.76
N TRP A 82 5.37 7.15 10.41
CA TRP A 82 6.37 6.29 9.75
C TRP A 82 5.83 4.87 9.66
N PHE A 83 5.96 4.28 8.47
CA PHE A 83 5.52 2.93 8.19
C PHE A 83 6.71 2.05 7.78
N GLN A 84 7.11 1.17 8.70
CA GLN A 84 8.32 0.35 8.58
C GLN A 84 8.28 -0.62 7.38
N ALA A 85 7.12 -1.21 7.10
CA ALA A 85 6.98 -2.26 6.07
C ALA A 85 7.17 -1.71 4.66
N SER A 86 6.54 -0.58 4.36
CA SER A 86 6.64 0.18 3.11
C SER A 86 7.86 1.09 3.05
N LYS A 87 8.53 1.33 4.19
CA LYS A 87 9.55 2.37 4.36
C LYS A 87 9.04 3.74 3.86
N SER A 88 7.82 4.08 4.24
CA SER A 88 7.15 5.32 3.85
C SER A 88 6.89 6.26 5.03
N VAL A 89 6.88 7.55 4.74
CA VAL A 89 6.40 8.61 5.62
C VAL A 89 5.07 9.12 5.06
N THR A 90 4.06 9.17 5.92
CA THR A 90 2.77 9.80 5.63
C THR A 90 2.67 11.11 6.39
N ILE A 91 2.34 12.18 5.67
CA ILE A 91 2.19 13.53 6.20
C ILE A 91 0.74 13.95 5.98
N SER A 92 0.05 14.39 7.03
CA SER A 92 -1.34 14.82 6.93
C SER A 92 -1.59 16.17 7.62
N LYS A 93 -2.33 17.05 6.95
CA LYS A 93 -2.78 18.35 7.48
C LYS A 93 -4.11 18.76 6.87
N GLY A 94 -5.16 18.83 7.68
CA GLY A 94 -6.52 19.07 7.18
C GLY A 94 -6.94 17.96 6.19
N ASN A 95 -7.26 18.35 4.96
CA ASN A 95 -7.59 17.41 3.87
C ASN A 95 -6.37 17.01 3.02
N ASN A 96 -5.18 17.57 3.27
CA ASN A 96 -3.99 17.22 2.52
C ASN A 96 -3.34 15.96 3.12
N LEU A 97 -3.06 15.00 2.25
CA LEU A 97 -2.39 13.75 2.56
C LEU A 97 -1.26 13.50 1.57
N ILE A 98 -0.05 13.29 2.09
CA ILE A 98 1.15 13.07 1.27
C ILE A 98 1.86 11.81 1.75
N VAL A 99 2.16 10.90 0.83
CA VAL A 99 2.96 9.70 1.10
C VAL A 99 4.25 9.77 0.32
N ILE A 100 5.35 9.58 1.02
CA ILE A 100 6.70 9.67 0.49
C ILE A 100 7.45 8.40 0.88
N SER A 101 7.99 7.67 -0.10
CA SER A 101 8.68 6.40 0.15
C SER A 101 10.20 6.54 0.03
N VAL A 102 10.95 5.94 0.95
CA VAL A 102 12.42 5.96 0.95
C VAL A 102 12.96 5.31 -0.33
N GLY A 103 13.89 5.98 -1.00
CA GLY A 103 14.53 5.51 -2.23
C GLY A 103 13.65 5.58 -3.49
N LYS A 104 12.42 6.10 -3.40
CA LYS A 104 11.51 6.23 -4.55
C LYS A 104 11.47 7.68 -5.04
N THR A 105 11.40 7.84 -6.35
CA THR A 105 11.19 9.14 -7.03
C THR A 105 9.73 9.33 -7.43
N GLU A 106 8.83 8.69 -6.69
CA GLU A 106 7.38 8.86 -6.78
C GLU A 106 6.88 9.18 -5.37
N ALA A 107 6.06 10.22 -5.26
CA ALA A 107 5.30 10.53 -4.07
C ALA A 107 3.81 10.47 -4.42
N ILE A 108 2.95 10.36 -3.42
CA ILE A 108 1.50 10.39 -3.60
C ILE A 108 0.99 11.62 -2.87
N LYS A 109 0.23 12.48 -3.54
CA LYS A 109 -0.43 13.64 -2.93
C LYS A 109 -1.91 13.57 -3.22
N ASN A 110 -2.74 13.50 -2.18
CA ASN A 110 -4.20 13.40 -2.28
C ASN A 110 -4.64 12.29 -3.27
N GLY A 111 -3.98 11.13 -3.17
CA GLY A 111 -4.24 9.97 -4.03
C GLY A 111 -3.85 10.14 -5.51
N GLU A 112 -2.98 11.10 -5.84
CA GLU A 112 -2.38 11.23 -7.17
C GLU A 112 -0.88 10.99 -7.11
N PRO A 113 -0.33 10.08 -7.95
CA PRO A 113 1.10 9.89 -8.04
C PRO A 113 1.75 11.14 -8.67
N ILE A 114 2.73 11.68 -7.96
CA ILE A 114 3.58 12.79 -8.38
C ILE A 114 4.98 12.24 -8.60
N LYS A 115 5.48 12.37 -9.83
CA LYS A 115 6.86 12.04 -10.16
C LYS A 115 7.79 13.12 -9.62
N LEU A 116 8.75 12.70 -8.81
CA LEU A 116 9.87 13.52 -8.34
C LEU A 116 11.02 13.45 -9.35
N ASN A 117 11.91 14.44 -9.31
CA ASN A 117 13.15 14.39 -10.08
C ASN A 117 14.00 13.17 -9.68
N ASN A 118 14.79 12.62 -10.61
CA ASN A 118 15.52 11.35 -10.41
C ASN A 118 16.51 11.37 -9.23
N ASP A 119 16.97 12.55 -8.86
CA ASP A 119 17.92 12.84 -7.79
C ASP A 119 17.24 13.42 -6.55
N SER A 120 15.90 13.38 -6.51
CA SER A 120 15.07 13.88 -5.40
C SER A 120 14.54 12.76 -4.49
N ALA A 121 15.14 11.56 -4.52
CA ALA A 121 14.71 10.45 -3.69
C ALA A 121 14.90 10.74 -2.18
N PRO A 122 13.88 10.51 -1.33
CA PRO A 122 13.99 10.51 0.13
C PRO A 122 14.96 9.44 0.61
N MET A 123 15.68 9.72 1.70
CA MET A 123 16.72 8.85 2.25
C MET A 123 16.46 8.58 3.72
N LEU A 124 16.67 7.34 4.16
CA LEU A 124 16.71 7.01 5.59
C LEU A 124 18.17 7.08 6.06
N VAL A 125 18.46 7.96 7.01
CA VAL A 125 19.83 8.33 7.38
C VAL A 125 20.02 8.21 8.88
N ALA A 126 21.13 7.58 9.29
CA ALA A 126 21.50 7.49 10.70
C ALA A 126 22.40 8.66 11.11
N TYR A 127 22.09 9.29 12.25
CA TYR A 127 22.88 10.36 12.86
C TYR A 127 23.87 9.82 13.91
N PRO A 128 24.87 10.61 14.35
CA PRO A 128 25.86 10.18 15.35
C PRO A 128 25.27 9.69 16.68
N ASN A 129 24.07 10.12 17.03
CA ASN A 129 23.33 9.67 18.21
C ASN A 129 22.67 8.29 18.04
N GLY A 130 22.82 7.64 16.88
CA GLY A 130 22.25 6.32 16.58
C GLY A 130 20.79 6.37 16.10
N GLU A 131 20.16 7.53 16.03
CA GLU A 131 18.80 7.67 15.52
C GLU A 131 18.74 7.77 14.00
N TYR A 132 17.65 7.26 13.43
CA TYR A 132 17.35 7.36 12.01
C TYR A 132 16.32 8.45 11.72
N LYS A 133 16.54 9.21 10.64
CA LYS A 133 15.55 10.16 10.11
C LYS A 133 15.36 9.99 8.62
N THR A 134 14.13 10.23 8.17
CA THR A 134 13.84 10.38 6.76
C THR A 134 14.23 11.80 6.33
N MET A 135 15.30 11.86 5.57
CA MET A 135 15.87 13.07 4.99
C MET A 135 15.30 13.27 3.59
N VAL A 136 14.75 14.44 3.34
CA VAL A 136 14.09 14.77 2.07
C VAL A 136 14.81 15.97 1.43
N PRO A 137 15.10 15.93 0.11
CA PRO A 137 15.64 17.08 -0.60
C PRO A 137 14.73 18.30 -0.47
N LEU A 138 15.30 19.47 -0.23
CA LEU A 138 14.55 20.71 0.01
C LEU A 138 13.51 21.04 -1.07
N ARG A 139 13.82 20.73 -2.34
CA ARG A 139 12.89 20.91 -3.46
C ARG A 139 11.59 20.12 -3.28
N VAL A 140 11.68 18.87 -2.78
CA VAL A 140 10.52 18.00 -2.55
C VAL A 140 9.62 18.58 -1.47
N VAL A 141 10.18 19.24 -0.46
CA VAL A 141 9.41 19.97 0.56
C VAL A 141 8.56 21.06 -0.11
N SER A 142 9.15 21.86 -1.00
CA SER A 142 8.40 22.89 -1.72
C SER A 142 7.35 22.30 -2.67
N GLU A 143 7.73 21.30 -3.48
CA GLU A 143 6.85 20.69 -4.47
C GLU A 143 5.64 19.97 -3.83
N LEU A 144 5.88 19.22 -2.75
CA LEU A 144 4.82 18.41 -2.13
C LEU A 144 4.04 19.20 -1.08
N LEU A 145 4.72 19.90 -0.17
CA LEU A 145 4.08 20.57 0.97
C LEU A 145 3.67 22.01 0.66
N GLY A 146 4.14 22.59 -0.45
CA GLY A 146 3.76 23.95 -0.86
C GLY A 146 4.40 25.06 -0.01
N TYR A 147 5.48 24.75 0.71
CA TYR A 147 6.22 25.76 1.47
C TYR A 147 7.17 26.56 0.57
N ASP A 148 7.32 27.84 0.90
CA ASP A 148 8.36 28.67 0.28
C ASP A 148 9.70 28.28 0.89
N VAL A 149 10.63 27.87 0.03
CA VAL A 149 11.95 27.41 0.46
C VAL A 149 13.02 28.28 -0.18
N GLN A 150 13.91 28.81 0.64
CA GLN A 150 15.01 29.68 0.20
C GLN A 150 16.32 29.19 0.75
N TRP A 151 17.36 29.28 -0.07
CA TRP A 151 18.74 29.03 0.34
C TRP A 151 19.47 30.36 0.52
N ASN A 152 20.06 30.56 1.70
CA ASN A 152 20.87 31.72 2.00
C ASN A 152 22.36 31.34 1.98
N GLN A 153 23.04 31.74 0.90
CA GLN A 153 24.46 31.42 0.70
C GLN A 153 25.36 32.02 1.79
N SER A 154 25.12 33.28 2.20
CA SER A 154 25.96 33.97 3.17
C SER A 154 25.96 33.34 4.56
N SER A 155 24.82 32.80 4.98
CA SER A 155 24.65 32.14 6.28
C SER A 155 24.63 30.62 6.20
N ARG A 156 24.76 30.03 4.99
CA ARG A 156 24.61 28.59 4.72
C ARG A 156 23.40 27.98 5.43
N SER A 157 22.26 28.64 5.27
CA SER A 157 21.01 28.25 5.92
C SER A 157 19.90 28.07 4.89
N VAL A 158 18.96 27.21 5.25
CA VAL A 158 17.68 27.06 4.56
C VAL A 158 16.63 27.81 5.36
N SER A 159 15.85 28.63 4.69
CA SER A 159 14.64 29.24 5.23
C SER A 159 13.41 28.56 4.62
N ILE A 160 12.49 28.10 5.46
CA ILE A 160 11.22 27.52 5.06
C ILE A 160 10.11 28.38 5.67
N ASN A 161 9.27 28.97 4.83
CA ASN A 161 8.14 29.76 5.27
C ASN A 161 6.85 29.13 4.73
N GLY A 162 5.77 29.25 5.50
CA GLY A 162 4.42 28.91 5.05
C GLY A 162 4.13 29.70 3.78
N GLY A 163 3.96 29.01 2.65
CA GLY A 163 3.80 29.67 1.36
C GLY A 163 2.59 30.61 1.35
N THR A 164 2.78 31.87 0.98
CA THR A 164 1.67 32.79 0.69
C THR A 164 1.08 32.51 -0.69
N LYS A 165 0.12 31.58 -0.77
CA LYS A 165 -1.01 31.50 -1.74
C LYS A 165 -1.84 30.24 -1.43
N ALA A 166 -3.08 30.25 -0.94
CA ALA A 166 -4.02 31.28 -0.59
C ALA A 166 -4.65 30.90 0.76
N GLU A 167 -4.93 31.89 1.60
CA GLU A 167 -6.00 31.74 2.59
C GLU A 167 -7.27 31.37 1.80
N GLU A 168 -7.87 30.21 2.13
CA GLU A 168 -9.30 30.06 1.94
C GLU A 168 -9.94 31.19 2.76
N LYS A 169 -10.41 32.23 2.06
CA LYS A 169 -11.42 33.15 2.55
C LYS A 169 -12.40 32.34 3.39
N PRO A 170 -12.76 32.75 4.63
CA PRO A 170 -13.73 31.98 5.42
C PRO A 170 -14.94 31.76 4.53
N ALA A 171 -15.22 30.48 4.25
CA ALA A 171 -16.32 30.11 3.39
C ALA A 171 -17.56 30.86 3.91
N PRO A 172 -18.32 31.56 3.06
CA PRO A 172 -19.69 31.91 3.40
C PRO A 172 -20.33 30.66 4.00
N ALA A 173 -21.00 30.77 5.15
CA ALA A 173 -21.61 29.64 5.88
C ALA A 173 -22.02 28.57 4.88
N ALA A 174 -21.35 27.40 4.96
CA ALA A 174 -21.34 26.41 3.90
C ALA A 174 -22.75 26.28 3.30
N PRO A 175 -22.92 26.49 1.97
CA PRO A 175 -24.10 25.95 1.30
C PRO A 175 -24.21 24.51 1.78
N ALA A 176 -25.39 24.10 2.27
CA ALA A 176 -25.61 22.74 2.74
C ALA A 176 -24.86 21.78 1.81
N ALA A 177 -23.95 20.98 2.39
CA ALA A 177 -23.04 20.10 1.64
C ALA A 177 -23.82 19.53 0.45
N PRO A 178 -23.34 19.71 -0.80
CA PRO A 178 -24.13 19.36 -1.97
C PRO A 178 -24.67 17.96 -1.74
N THR A 179 -26.00 17.80 -1.78
CA THR A 179 -26.65 16.53 -1.50
C THR A 179 -26.05 15.52 -2.46
N ARG A 180 -25.13 14.68 -1.98
CA ARG A 180 -24.41 13.74 -2.83
C ARG A 180 -25.40 12.67 -3.23
N THR A 181 -25.92 12.78 -4.45
CA THR A 181 -26.82 11.79 -5.04
C THR A 181 -25.97 10.64 -5.54
N GLY A 182 -26.07 9.46 -4.92
CA GLY A 182 -25.29 8.30 -5.32
C GLY A 182 -25.19 7.24 -4.23
N VAL A 183 -24.53 6.13 -4.56
CA VAL A 183 -24.23 5.05 -3.63
C VAL A 183 -23.13 5.51 -2.67
N GLU A 184 -23.43 5.48 -1.37
CA GLU A 184 -22.47 5.85 -0.34
C GLU A 184 -21.64 4.63 0.04
N ILE A 185 -20.32 4.72 -0.14
CA ILE A 185 -19.38 3.74 0.38
C ILE A 185 -19.06 4.11 1.83
N THR A 186 -19.46 3.22 2.73
CA THR A 186 -19.49 3.45 4.18
C THR A 186 -18.29 2.84 4.89
N SER A 187 -17.69 1.79 4.32
CA SER A 187 -16.50 1.17 4.88
C SER A 187 -15.64 0.51 3.82
N ILE A 188 -14.33 0.54 4.04
CA ILE A 188 -13.37 -0.36 3.43
C ILE A 188 -12.60 -1.00 4.58
N GLU A 189 -12.59 -2.33 4.64
CA GLU A 189 -11.94 -3.07 5.71
C GLU A 189 -11.11 -4.22 5.17
N LYS A 190 -9.95 -4.45 5.76
CA LYS A 190 -9.15 -5.64 5.52
C LYS A 190 -9.58 -6.71 6.50
N VAL A 191 -9.97 -7.86 5.99
CA VAL A 191 -10.37 -9.02 6.80
C VAL A 191 -9.50 -10.22 6.47
N ASN A 192 -9.51 -11.22 7.35
CA ASN A 192 -8.78 -12.47 7.15
C ASN A 192 -9.75 -13.66 7.14
N GLY A 193 -9.43 -14.66 6.31
CA GLY A 193 -9.97 -16.02 6.39
C GLY A 193 -9.27 -16.87 7.46
N SER A 194 -9.74 -18.11 7.64
CA SER A 194 -9.24 -19.07 8.63
C SER A 194 -7.77 -19.47 8.40
N THR A 195 -7.32 -19.44 7.14
CA THR A 195 -5.93 -19.68 6.72
C THR A 195 -5.05 -18.42 6.81
N LYS A 196 -5.56 -17.33 7.39
CA LYS A 196 -4.97 -15.98 7.38
C LYS A 196 -4.89 -15.34 6.00
N ASN A 197 -5.56 -15.90 4.99
CA ASN A 197 -5.67 -15.27 3.68
C ASN A 197 -6.37 -13.91 3.79
N GLU A 198 -5.78 -12.88 3.21
CA GLU A 198 -6.23 -11.50 3.33
C GLU A 198 -7.30 -11.20 2.29
N GLN A 199 -8.27 -10.37 2.67
CA GLN A 199 -9.34 -9.90 1.79
C GLN A 199 -9.65 -8.44 2.10
N VAL A 200 -10.24 -7.75 1.14
CA VAL A 200 -10.71 -6.38 1.30
C VAL A 200 -12.21 -6.34 1.03
N LYS A 201 -12.97 -5.90 2.03
CA LYS A 201 -14.42 -5.72 1.93
C LYS A 201 -14.75 -4.26 1.79
N ILE A 202 -15.59 -3.95 0.79
CA ILE A 202 -16.07 -2.60 0.52
C ILE A 202 -17.59 -2.64 0.68
N LYS A 203 -18.13 -1.87 1.64
CA LYS A 203 -19.57 -1.87 1.93
C LYS A 203 -20.19 -0.54 1.55
N ALA A 204 -21.41 -0.63 1.05
CA ALA A 204 -22.19 0.51 0.60
C ALA A 204 -23.64 0.45 1.07
N ASN A 205 -24.34 1.58 1.02
CA ASN A 205 -25.77 1.64 1.30
C ASN A 205 -26.65 1.15 0.13
N GLY A 206 -26.08 1.05 -1.07
CA GLY A 206 -26.74 0.66 -2.31
C GLY A 206 -25.88 -0.29 -3.16
N GLU A 207 -26.44 -0.73 -4.28
CA GLU A 207 -25.78 -1.66 -5.20
C GLU A 207 -24.52 -1.05 -5.82
N ILE A 208 -23.39 -1.74 -5.72
CA ILE A 208 -22.10 -1.28 -6.20
C ILE A 208 -21.90 -1.70 -7.65
N LYS A 209 -21.90 -0.73 -8.56
CA LYS A 209 -21.56 -0.92 -9.98
C LYS A 209 -20.11 -0.52 -10.21
N TYR A 210 -19.26 -1.45 -10.62
CA TYR A 210 -17.82 -1.22 -10.68
C TYR A 210 -17.17 -1.74 -11.96
N THR A 211 -16.02 -1.16 -12.28
CA THR A 211 -15.00 -1.72 -13.17
C THR A 211 -13.71 -1.93 -12.37
N SER A 212 -12.85 -2.81 -12.84
CA SER A 212 -11.57 -3.06 -12.19
C SER A 212 -10.45 -3.33 -13.19
N LYS A 213 -9.23 -2.93 -12.82
CA LYS A 213 -8.01 -3.20 -13.58
C LYS A 213 -6.89 -3.60 -12.63
N PHE A 214 -6.24 -4.74 -12.90
CA PHE A 214 -5.02 -5.12 -12.20
C PHE A 214 -3.80 -4.67 -13.00
N ASP A 215 -2.93 -3.89 -12.35
CA ASP A 215 -1.64 -3.47 -12.85
C ASP A 215 -0.57 -4.46 -12.33
N VAL A 216 -0.15 -5.35 -13.23
CA VAL A 216 0.80 -6.44 -12.96
C VAL A 216 2.19 -5.90 -12.62
N GLU A 217 2.61 -4.78 -13.22
CA GLU A 217 3.94 -4.19 -13.03
C GLU A 217 4.07 -3.58 -11.63
N ASN A 218 3.00 -2.93 -11.17
CA ASN A 218 2.98 -2.23 -9.89
C ASN A 218 2.26 -3.01 -8.77
N ASN A 219 1.84 -4.26 -9.01
CA ASN A 219 1.05 -5.07 -8.07
C ASN A 219 -0.14 -4.31 -7.47
N SER A 220 -0.84 -3.54 -8.31
CA SER A 220 -1.92 -2.64 -7.86
C SER A 220 -3.24 -3.02 -8.50
N LEU A 221 -4.28 -3.24 -7.68
CA LEU A 221 -5.64 -3.35 -8.17
C LEU A 221 -6.34 -1.99 -8.09
N TYR A 222 -6.88 -1.54 -9.20
CA TYR A 222 -7.73 -0.36 -9.28
C TYR A 222 -9.19 -0.78 -9.44
N ILE A 223 -10.07 -0.19 -8.63
CA ILE A 223 -11.52 -0.38 -8.70
C ILE A 223 -12.16 1.01 -8.86
N GLU A 224 -12.97 1.17 -9.90
CA GLU A 224 -13.76 2.38 -10.12
C GLU A 224 -15.24 2.05 -9.94
N ILE A 225 -15.91 2.75 -9.03
CA ILE A 225 -17.32 2.57 -8.71
C ILE A 225 -18.11 3.75 -9.27
N SER A 226 -19.07 3.43 -10.13
CA SER A 226 -19.91 4.41 -10.82
C SER A 226 -21.02 4.93 -9.92
N ASN A 227 -21.32 6.22 -10.04
CA ASN A 227 -22.34 6.92 -9.25
C ASN A 227 -22.21 6.72 -7.73
N ALA A 228 -20.98 6.76 -7.21
CA ALA A 228 -20.66 6.51 -5.82
C ALA A 228 -19.72 7.55 -5.21
N TYR A 229 -19.75 7.65 -3.89
CA TYR A 229 -18.86 8.51 -3.11
C TYR A 229 -18.46 7.88 -1.78
N PHE A 230 -17.32 8.28 -1.22
CA PHE A 230 -16.91 7.83 0.11
C PHE A 230 -17.46 8.75 1.21
N ASN A 231 -17.91 8.11 2.28
CA ASN A 231 -18.17 8.75 3.57
C ASN A 231 -17.70 7.81 4.68
N ILE A 232 -16.38 7.68 4.80
CA ILE A 232 -15.76 6.81 5.81
C ILE A 232 -15.32 7.72 6.96
N GLY A 233 -16.11 7.75 8.04
CA GLY A 233 -15.86 8.64 9.18
C GLY A 233 -15.87 10.12 8.79
N GLY A 234 -16.75 10.53 7.87
CA GLY A 234 -16.84 11.90 7.36
C GLY A 234 -15.87 12.22 6.23
N LYS A 235 -14.98 11.29 5.84
CA LYS A 235 -13.97 11.50 4.80
C LYS A 235 -14.41 10.93 3.46
N ASN A 236 -14.09 11.65 2.39
CA ASN A 236 -14.32 11.25 1.00
C ASN A 236 -13.05 10.80 0.27
N GLU A 237 -11.91 10.84 0.96
CA GLU A 237 -10.62 10.32 0.52
C GLU A 237 -9.76 9.89 1.71
N GLY A 238 -8.79 9.03 1.46
CA GLY A 238 -7.83 8.62 2.47
C GLY A 238 -6.95 7.45 2.04
N ILE A 239 -5.94 7.17 2.87
CA ILE A 239 -5.07 6.01 2.76
C ILE A 239 -5.19 5.20 4.04
N MET A 240 -5.32 3.89 3.91
CA MET A 240 -5.37 2.94 5.01
C MET A 240 -4.23 1.94 4.87
N GLU A 241 -3.46 1.75 5.93
CA GLU A 241 -2.40 0.74 5.98
C GLU A 241 -2.81 -0.38 6.94
N PRO A 242 -3.50 -1.44 6.46
CA PRO A 242 -4.07 -2.47 7.33
C PRO A 242 -3.02 -3.38 7.99
N LYS A 243 -1.72 -3.07 7.85
CA LYS A 243 -0.59 -3.87 8.34
C LYS A 243 -0.68 -5.34 7.90
N GLY A 244 -1.10 -5.56 6.65
CA GLY A 244 -1.23 -6.88 6.05
C GLY A 244 0.10 -7.41 5.49
N ASN A 245 0.20 -8.73 5.39
CA ASN A 245 1.33 -9.40 4.73
C ASN A 245 1.21 -9.31 3.20
N LEU A 246 0.00 -9.24 2.66
CA LEU A 246 -0.26 -9.15 1.23
C LEU A 246 -0.76 -7.75 0.85
N VAL A 247 -1.81 -7.26 1.51
CA VAL A 247 -2.35 -5.91 1.29
C VAL A 247 -1.47 -4.91 2.03
N GLN A 248 -0.68 -4.15 1.27
CA GLN A 248 0.25 -3.16 1.79
C GLN A 248 -0.49 -1.92 2.28
N TYR A 249 -1.22 -1.27 1.37
CA TYR A 249 -2.08 -0.14 1.66
C TYR A 249 -3.27 -0.11 0.71
N LEU A 250 -4.27 0.66 1.11
CA LEU A 250 -5.49 0.95 0.38
C LEU A 250 -5.59 2.45 0.24
N GLU A 251 -5.89 2.95 -0.95
CA GLU A 251 -6.20 4.35 -1.19
C GLU A 251 -7.62 4.45 -1.70
N TYR A 252 -8.36 5.44 -1.24
CA TYR A 252 -9.70 5.72 -1.73
C TYR A 252 -9.88 7.21 -1.95
N LYS A 253 -10.62 7.57 -2.99
CA LYS A 253 -11.08 8.95 -3.22
C LYS A 253 -12.33 9.00 -4.08
N SER A 254 -13.21 9.93 -3.80
CA SER A 254 -14.35 10.24 -4.67
C SER A 254 -14.29 11.69 -5.09
N ASN A 255 -14.18 11.92 -6.40
CA ASN A 255 -14.17 13.25 -7.00
C ASN A 255 -15.62 13.76 -7.12
N GLY A 256 -15.81 15.07 -7.31
CA GLY A 256 -17.13 15.72 -7.43
C GLY A 256 -18.05 15.23 -8.57
N GLY A 257 -17.62 14.25 -9.37
CA GLY A 257 -18.36 13.66 -10.49
C GLY A 257 -19.04 12.31 -10.21
N ASN A 258 -19.31 11.98 -8.95
CA ASN A 258 -19.92 10.71 -8.50
C ASN A 258 -19.17 9.44 -8.96
N THR A 259 -17.84 9.48 -9.11
CA THR A 259 -17.03 8.27 -9.31
C THR A 259 -16.11 8.08 -8.12
N ALA A 260 -16.26 6.95 -7.43
CA ALA A 260 -15.41 6.55 -6.33
C ALA A 260 -14.30 5.62 -6.84
N LYS A 261 -13.05 5.90 -6.49
CA LYS A 261 -11.88 5.12 -6.91
C LYS A 261 -11.20 4.51 -5.69
N ILE A 262 -10.79 3.26 -5.83
CA ILE A 262 -10.00 2.52 -4.84
C ILE A 262 -8.75 1.98 -5.53
N ARG A 263 -7.60 2.15 -4.87
CA ARG A 263 -6.36 1.44 -5.20
C ARG A 263 -6.03 0.50 -4.05
N ILE A 264 -5.75 -0.76 -4.38
CA ILE A 264 -5.25 -1.76 -3.43
C ILE A 264 -3.82 -2.11 -3.85
N GLN A 265 -2.84 -1.67 -3.06
CA GLN A 265 -1.45 -2.00 -3.29
C GLN A 265 -1.11 -3.32 -2.62
N LEU A 266 -0.49 -4.23 -3.38
CA LEU A 266 -0.08 -5.55 -2.91
C LEU A 266 1.45 -5.64 -2.82
N ASN A 267 1.93 -6.40 -1.84
CA ASN A 267 3.36 -6.70 -1.65
C ASN A 267 3.91 -7.68 -2.69
N ARG A 268 3.04 -8.41 -3.39
CA ARG A 268 3.40 -9.39 -4.41
C ARG A 268 2.29 -9.54 -5.44
N ASN A 269 2.64 -10.09 -6.59
CA ASN A 269 1.68 -10.37 -7.65
C ASN A 269 0.80 -11.56 -7.28
N VAL A 270 -0.49 -11.32 -7.17
CA VAL A 270 -1.54 -12.33 -6.99
C VAL A 270 -2.77 -11.86 -7.74
N ASN A 271 -3.47 -12.80 -8.38
CA ASN A 271 -4.69 -12.47 -9.12
C ASN A 271 -5.83 -12.14 -8.13
N PRO A 272 -6.42 -10.95 -8.22
CA PRO A 272 -7.58 -10.61 -7.41
C PRO A 272 -8.85 -11.25 -7.98
N ASN A 273 -9.74 -11.66 -7.09
CA ASN A 273 -11.09 -12.08 -7.39
C ASN A 273 -12.08 -11.15 -6.68
N ILE A 274 -12.94 -10.48 -7.46
CA ILE A 274 -13.89 -9.50 -6.93
C ILE A 274 -15.29 -10.08 -7.08
N LYS A 275 -15.99 -10.28 -5.95
CA LYS A 275 -17.37 -10.76 -5.94
C LYS A 275 -18.28 -9.81 -5.19
N ALA A 276 -19.39 -9.46 -5.84
CA ALA A 276 -20.49 -8.79 -5.19
C ALA A 276 -21.26 -9.75 -4.26
N SER A 277 -21.67 -9.25 -3.11
CA SER A 277 -22.44 -9.97 -2.08
C SER A 277 -23.46 -9.02 -1.45
N ASN A 278 -24.30 -9.54 -0.54
CA ASN A 278 -25.32 -8.75 0.15
C ASN A 278 -26.23 -7.94 -0.81
N GLY A 279 -26.75 -8.60 -1.85
CA GLY A 279 -27.57 -7.94 -2.88
C GLY A 279 -26.83 -6.86 -3.67
N GLY A 280 -25.51 -6.98 -3.80
CA GLY A 280 -24.66 -6.02 -4.49
C GLY A 280 -24.15 -4.87 -3.62
N LYS A 281 -24.51 -4.84 -2.33
CA LYS A 281 -24.09 -3.77 -1.40
C LYS A 281 -22.71 -3.98 -0.79
N GLU A 282 -22.08 -5.12 -1.03
CA GLU A 282 -20.74 -5.43 -0.54
C GLU A 282 -19.90 -6.03 -1.66
N LEU A 283 -18.73 -5.46 -1.94
CA LEU A 283 -17.71 -6.10 -2.78
C LEU A 283 -16.67 -6.78 -1.90
N ASN A 284 -16.47 -8.06 -2.12
CA ASN A 284 -15.40 -8.85 -1.53
C ASN A 284 -14.28 -8.98 -2.56
N VAL A 285 -13.14 -8.37 -2.27
CA VAL A 285 -11.89 -8.55 -3.02
C VAL A 285 -11.08 -9.60 -2.28
N SER A 286 -10.85 -10.73 -2.93
CA SER A 286 -10.09 -11.86 -2.39
C SER A 286 -8.91 -12.19 -3.29
N PHE A 287 -7.90 -12.86 -2.74
CA PHE A 287 -6.68 -13.22 -3.47
C PHE A 287 -6.48 -14.74 -3.41
N THR A 288 -7.46 -15.45 -3.94
CA THR A 288 -7.57 -16.91 -3.87
C THR A 288 -7.01 -17.58 -5.11
N ASN A 289 -6.69 -18.86 -4.99
CA ASN A 289 -6.55 -19.76 -6.11
C ASN A 289 -7.84 -19.80 -6.95
N ILE A 290 -7.71 -20.11 -8.24
CA ILE A 290 -8.85 -20.17 -9.15
C ILE A 290 -8.94 -21.57 -9.71
N VAL A 291 -10.00 -22.29 -9.34
CA VAL A 291 -10.31 -23.60 -9.90
C VAL A 291 -10.78 -23.42 -11.34
N THR A 292 -9.93 -23.79 -12.29
CA THR A 292 -10.18 -23.58 -13.72
C THR A 292 -10.88 -24.75 -14.38
N ALA A 293 -10.62 -25.98 -13.92
CA ALA A 293 -11.24 -27.18 -14.46
C ALA A 293 -11.27 -28.31 -13.44
N ILE A 294 -12.22 -29.23 -13.63
CA ILE A 294 -12.28 -30.53 -12.97
C ILE A 294 -12.50 -31.58 -14.05
N ARG A 295 -11.59 -32.56 -14.15
CA ARG A 295 -11.62 -33.55 -15.23
C ARG A 295 -10.98 -34.88 -14.85
N PRO A 296 -11.37 -35.99 -15.50
CA PRO A 296 -10.72 -37.28 -15.28
C PRO A 296 -9.32 -37.30 -15.90
N ILE A 297 -8.39 -37.99 -15.25
CA ILE A 297 -7.03 -38.27 -15.73
C ILE A 297 -6.60 -39.69 -15.36
N ILE A 298 -5.50 -40.16 -15.94
CA ILE A 298 -4.74 -41.30 -15.43
C ILE A 298 -3.51 -40.76 -14.70
N TYR A 299 -3.33 -41.13 -13.45
CA TYR A 299 -2.20 -40.71 -12.61
C TYR A 299 -1.53 -41.95 -12.01
N GLU A 300 -0.24 -42.14 -12.30
CA GLU A 300 0.54 -43.32 -11.85
C GLU A 300 -0.14 -44.67 -12.16
N GLY A 301 -0.86 -44.75 -13.29
CA GLY A 301 -1.58 -45.94 -13.72
C GLY A 301 -2.97 -46.12 -13.11
N GLU A 302 -3.41 -45.23 -12.22
CA GLU A 302 -4.73 -45.25 -11.59
C GLU A 302 -5.66 -44.19 -12.19
N SER A 303 -6.97 -44.48 -12.24
CA SER A 303 -7.98 -43.48 -12.61
C SER A 303 -8.12 -42.45 -11.49
N ALA A 304 -8.03 -41.17 -11.84
CA ALA A 304 -8.07 -40.08 -10.88
C ALA A 304 -8.83 -38.87 -11.43
N ILE A 305 -9.20 -37.95 -10.53
CA ILE A 305 -9.84 -36.68 -10.85
C ILE A 305 -8.79 -35.58 -10.61
N LEU A 306 -8.53 -34.77 -11.63
CA LEU A 306 -7.69 -33.58 -11.52
C LEU A 306 -8.57 -32.36 -11.26
N VAL A 307 -8.21 -31.59 -10.23
CA VAL A 307 -8.75 -30.25 -9.95
C VAL A 307 -7.65 -29.25 -10.21
N GLU A 308 -7.80 -28.46 -11.28
CA GLU A 308 -6.76 -27.55 -11.76
C GLU A 308 -6.78 -26.21 -11.02
N GLY A 309 -5.60 -25.65 -10.74
CA GLY A 309 -5.45 -24.28 -10.25
C GLY A 309 -5.69 -24.07 -8.76
N VAL A 310 -5.36 -25.06 -7.92
CA VAL A 310 -5.58 -25.06 -6.46
C VAL A 310 -4.30 -24.95 -5.62
N LYS A 311 -3.19 -24.57 -6.24
CA LYS A 311 -1.85 -24.37 -5.66
C LYS A 311 -1.78 -24.35 -4.13
N THR A 312 -1.17 -25.39 -3.55
CA THR A 312 -0.89 -25.51 -2.11
C THR A 312 -2.03 -25.05 -1.19
N SER A 313 -3.27 -25.42 -1.52
CA SER A 313 -4.44 -25.08 -0.70
C SER A 313 -4.61 -26.09 0.44
N GLU A 314 -4.86 -25.59 1.65
CA GLU A 314 -5.42 -26.40 2.72
C GLU A 314 -6.77 -26.98 2.27
N HIS A 315 -7.06 -28.21 2.68
CA HIS A 315 -8.34 -28.84 2.37
C HIS A 315 -8.86 -29.67 3.56
N ASN A 316 -10.18 -29.76 3.66
CA ASN A 316 -10.85 -30.66 4.59
C ASN A 316 -11.51 -31.79 3.80
N ILE A 317 -11.52 -33.00 4.37
CA ILE A 317 -12.20 -34.17 3.80
C ILE A 317 -13.27 -34.63 4.78
N ILE A 318 -14.51 -34.70 4.31
CA ILE A 318 -15.66 -35.16 5.09
C ILE A 318 -16.23 -36.39 4.41
N LYS A 319 -16.36 -37.48 5.16
CA LYS A 319 -17.02 -38.71 4.74
C LYS A 319 -18.47 -38.70 5.24
N LEU A 320 -19.42 -38.93 4.34
CA LEU A 320 -20.85 -39.06 4.66
C LEU A 320 -21.32 -40.46 4.22
N ASN A 321 -22.16 -41.13 5.01
CA ASN A 321 -22.53 -42.54 4.79
C ASN A 321 -24.00 -42.74 4.34
N ASN A 322 -24.81 -41.69 4.19
CA ASN A 322 -26.21 -41.81 3.75
C ASN A 322 -26.70 -40.55 3.00
N PRO A 323 -26.62 -40.50 1.65
CA PRO A 323 -25.92 -41.45 0.79
C PRO A 323 -24.40 -41.39 1.00
N PHE A 324 -23.69 -42.46 0.63
CA PHE A 324 -22.23 -42.49 0.71
C PHE A 324 -21.58 -41.49 -0.24
N ARG A 325 -20.76 -40.59 0.29
CA ARG A 325 -20.01 -39.59 -0.50
C ARG A 325 -18.82 -39.04 0.27
N TYR A 326 -17.84 -38.57 -0.49
CA TYR A 326 -16.76 -37.74 0.02
C TYR A 326 -16.99 -36.29 -0.37
N VAL A 327 -16.80 -35.39 0.58
CA VAL A 327 -16.83 -33.94 0.39
C VAL A 327 -15.43 -33.42 0.66
N ILE A 328 -14.86 -32.72 -0.32
CA ILE A 328 -13.52 -32.16 -0.27
C ILE A 328 -13.67 -30.64 -0.36
N ASP A 329 -13.41 -29.97 0.74
CA ASP A 329 -13.50 -28.51 0.85
C ASP A 329 -12.11 -27.92 0.68
N ILE A 330 -11.86 -27.33 -0.49
CA ILE A 330 -10.58 -26.70 -0.84
C ILE A 330 -10.66 -25.24 -0.39
N LYS A 331 -9.84 -24.87 0.60
CA LYS A 331 -9.79 -23.49 1.14
C LYS A 331 -9.01 -22.57 0.21
N ASP A 332 -9.20 -21.26 0.38
CA ASP A 332 -8.57 -20.21 -0.41
C ASP A 332 -8.72 -20.41 -1.93
N ALA A 333 -9.87 -20.94 -2.32
CA ALA A 333 -10.18 -21.26 -3.70
C ALA A 333 -11.48 -20.59 -4.14
N THR A 334 -11.45 -20.08 -5.37
CA THR A 334 -12.60 -19.56 -6.07
C THR A 334 -12.86 -20.38 -7.32
N PHE A 335 -14.12 -20.73 -7.53
CA PHE A 335 -14.56 -21.38 -8.75
C PHE A 335 -14.59 -20.38 -9.92
N LEU A 336 -13.98 -20.71 -11.06
CA LEU A 336 -13.92 -19.83 -12.24
C LEU A 336 -15.31 -19.61 -12.87
N SER A 337 -16.20 -20.60 -12.77
CA SER A 337 -17.52 -20.54 -13.38
C SER A 337 -18.40 -19.48 -12.72
N ASP A 338 -19.10 -18.70 -13.55
CA ASP A 338 -20.22 -17.83 -13.14
C ASP A 338 -21.36 -18.66 -12.52
N LYS A 339 -21.40 -19.96 -12.83
CA LYS A 339 -22.27 -20.94 -12.21
C LYS A 339 -21.76 -21.27 -10.82
N LYS A 340 -22.61 -21.05 -9.82
CA LYS A 340 -22.37 -21.43 -8.42
C LYS A 340 -22.20 -22.95 -8.23
N PHE A 341 -22.48 -23.75 -9.26
CA PHE A 341 -22.56 -25.19 -9.19
C PHE A 341 -22.36 -25.82 -10.59
N GLU A 342 -21.56 -26.88 -10.65
CA GLU A 342 -21.35 -27.71 -11.84
C GLU A 342 -21.42 -29.20 -11.49
N LYS A 343 -21.88 -29.98 -12.47
CA LYS A 343 -21.86 -31.43 -12.46
C LYS A 343 -20.91 -31.91 -13.56
N TYR A 344 -20.09 -32.89 -13.22
CA TYR A 344 -19.17 -33.54 -14.13
C TYR A 344 -19.56 -35.01 -14.25
N ASP A 345 -19.78 -35.46 -15.48
CA ASP A 345 -20.04 -36.86 -15.80
C ASP A 345 -18.73 -37.66 -15.70
N ILE A 346 -18.35 -37.96 -14.47
CA ILE A 346 -17.13 -38.67 -14.11
C ILE A 346 -17.51 -39.88 -13.26
N SER A 347 -17.29 -41.07 -13.80
CA SER A 347 -17.52 -42.34 -13.13
C SER A 347 -16.22 -43.14 -13.05
N MET A 348 -15.72 -43.36 -11.83
CA MET A 348 -14.51 -44.14 -11.55
C MET A 348 -14.45 -44.61 -10.09
N GLY A 349 -13.92 -45.81 -9.85
CA GLY A 349 -13.92 -46.40 -8.50
C GLY A 349 -15.36 -46.54 -7.98
N TYR A 350 -15.62 -46.01 -6.77
CA TYR A 350 -16.99 -45.91 -6.23
C TYR A 350 -17.75 -44.68 -6.73
N VAL A 351 -17.10 -43.72 -7.39
CA VAL A 351 -17.68 -42.44 -7.79
C VAL A 351 -18.52 -42.64 -9.06
N LYS A 352 -19.72 -42.07 -9.05
CA LYS A 352 -20.67 -42.07 -10.17
C LYS A 352 -20.95 -40.67 -10.72
N GLU A 353 -20.84 -39.65 -9.89
CA GLU A 353 -20.98 -38.26 -10.28
C GLU A 353 -20.01 -37.41 -9.46
N VAL A 354 -19.39 -36.40 -10.08
CA VAL A 354 -18.63 -35.38 -9.37
C VAL A 354 -19.40 -34.07 -9.45
N ARG A 355 -19.58 -33.40 -8.32
CA ARG A 355 -20.17 -32.06 -8.25
C ARG A 355 -19.15 -31.08 -7.69
N ALA A 356 -19.14 -29.86 -8.21
CA ALA A 356 -18.36 -28.79 -7.60
C ALA A 356 -19.17 -27.52 -7.49
N SER A 357 -18.86 -26.71 -6.48
CA SER A 357 -19.53 -25.43 -6.26
C SER A 357 -18.64 -24.48 -5.48
N GLN A 358 -18.89 -23.17 -5.64
CA GLN A 358 -18.45 -22.21 -4.65
C GLN A 358 -19.28 -22.42 -3.38
N PHE A 359 -18.67 -22.97 -2.35
CA PHE A 359 -19.33 -23.22 -1.07
C PHE A 359 -19.44 -21.94 -0.25
N VAL A 360 -20.60 -21.74 0.37
CA VAL A 360 -20.84 -20.66 1.33
C VAL A 360 -20.50 -21.19 2.72
N PRO A 361 -19.52 -20.59 3.43
CA PRO A 361 -19.14 -21.01 4.76
C PRO A 361 -20.33 -21.17 5.72
N ASP A 362 -20.35 -22.29 6.44
CA ASP A 362 -21.28 -22.55 7.53
C ASP A 362 -20.60 -22.41 8.89
N GLY A 363 -21.24 -22.84 9.99
CA GLY A 363 -20.69 -22.72 11.34
C GLY A 363 -19.36 -23.43 11.59
N ASN A 364 -18.89 -24.27 10.65
CA ASN A 364 -17.58 -24.94 10.74
C ASN A 364 -16.44 -24.12 10.11
N TYR A 365 -16.77 -23.00 9.46
CA TYR A 365 -15.83 -22.19 8.69
C TYR A 365 -15.91 -20.72 9.11
N SER A 366 -14.86 -19.96 8.84
CA SER A 366 -14.97 -18.51 8.96
C SER A 366 -15.91 -17.98 7.89
N ALA A 367 -16.75 -17.00 8.23
CA ALA A 367 -17.63 -16.33 7.25
C ALA A 367 -16.86 -15.66 6.10
N ASN A 368 -15.55 -15.46 6.28
CA ASN A 368 -14.65 -14.93 5.24
C ASN A 368 -13.94 -16.03 4.45
N ASP A 369 -14.17 -17.32 4.69
CA ASP A 369 -13.48 -18.37 3.93
C ASP A 369 -14.01 -18.44 2.49
N ASN A 370 -13.09 -18.54 1.54
CA ASN A 370 -13.43 -18.85 0.15
C ASN A 370 -13.15 -20.33 -0.09
N ILE A 371 -14.20 -21.10 -0.32
CA ILE A 371 -14.13 -22.55 -0.37
C ILE A 371 -14.72 -23.05 -1.69
N VAL A 372 -13.95 -23.83 -2.43
CA VAL A 372 -14.51 -24.68 -3.49
C VAL A 372 -14.78 -26.06 -2.90
N ARG A 373 -16.04 -26.48 -2.92
CA ARG A 373 -16.46 -27.80 -2.47
C ARG A 373 -16.57 -28.74 -3.64
N VAL A 374 -15.79 -29.81 -3.64
CA VAL A 374 -15.89 -30.93 -4.58
C VAL A 374 -16.54 -32.11 -3.87
N VAL A 375 -17.62 -32.64 -4.43
CA VAL A 375 -18.38 -33.78 -3.89
C VAL A 375 -18.24 -34.95 -4.84
N LEU A 376 -17.81 -36.08 -4.31
CA LEU A 376 -17.72 -37.36 -5.00
C LEU A 376 -18.92 -38.21 -4.60
N ASP A 377 -19.95 -38.27 -5.44
CA ASP A 377 -21.17 -39.03 -5.15
C ASP A 377 -21.06 -40.45 -5.68
N SER A 378 -21.46 -41.42 -4.87
CA SER A 378 -21.42 -42.85 -5.22
C SER A 378 -22.71 -43.42 -5.80
N LEU A 379 -23.82 -42.64 -5.75
CA LEU A 379 -25.18 -42.99 -6.24
C LEU A 379 -25.44 -44.51 -6.36
N GLY A 380 -25.72 -45.21 -5.25
CA GLY A 380 -26.00 -46.65 -5.23
C GLY A 380 -25.90 -47.32 -3.85
N GLU A 381 -25.78 -48.66 -3.83
CA GLU A 381 -25.64 -49.51 -2.61
C GLU A 381 -24.25 -49.49 -1.97
N THR A 382 -23.28 -48.81 -2.60
CA THR A 382 -21.91 -48.76 -2.08
C THR A 382 -21.84 -47.94 -0.80
N SER A 383 -21.57 -48.58 0.34
CA SER A 383 -21.35 -47.91 1.64
C SER A 383 -19.88 -47.70 1.98
N GLU A 384 -18.97 -48.10 1.10
CA GLU A 384 -17.54 -48.18 1.39
C GLU A 384 -16.65 -47.72 0.23
N GLY A 385 -15.53 -47.08 0.58
CA GLY A 385 -14.58 -46.49 -0.35
C GLY A 385 -13.59 -45.61 0.39
N GLN A 386 -12.45 -45.34 -0.24
CA GLN A 386 -11.38 -44.48 0.27
C GLN A 386 -11.02 -43.41 -0.75
N VAL A 387 -10.58 -42.24 -0.29
CA VAL A 387 -10.03 -41.20 -1.16
C VAL A 387 -8.59 -40.90 -0.77
N LYS A 388 -7.68 -40.94 -1.74
CA LYS A 388 -6.31 -40.44 -1.59
C LYS A 388 -6.21 -39.12 -2.35
N ILE A 389 -5.63 -38.11 -1.72
CA ILE A 389 -5.36 -36.82 -2.35
C ILE A 389 -3.85 -36.61 -2.42
N THR A 390 -3.37 -36.14 -3.57
CA THR A 390 -1.99 -35.73 -3.79
C THR A 390 -1.96 -34.48 -4.67
N MET A 391 -0.78 -33.87 -4.83
CA MET A 391 -0.59 -32.71 -5.68
C MET A 391 0.21 -33.09 -6.93
N LEU A 392 -0.17 -32.51 -8.07
CA LEU A 392 0.58 -32.55 -9.33
C LEU A 392 0.87 -31.10 -9.74
N GLY A 393 2.04 -30.59 -9.36
CA GLY A 393 2.35 -29.16 -9.53
C GLY A 393 1.39 -28.29 -8.72
N ASP A 394 0.68 -27.39 -9.40
CA ASP A 394 -0.32 -26.49 -8.80
C ASP A 394 -1.74 -27.10 -8.75
N ASP A 395 -1.89 -28.37 -9.16
CA ASP A 395 -3.18 -29.05 -9.28
C ASP A 395 -3.35 -30.14 -8.22
N MET A 396 -4.60 -30.40 -7.82
CA MET A 396 -4.94 -31.46 -6.88
C MET A 396 -5.41 -32.70 -7.63
N VAL A 397 -4.83 -33.86 -7.29
CA VAL A 397 -5.22 -35.17 -7.81
C VAL A 397 -5.97 -35.93 -6.73
N ILE A 398 -7.21 -36.32 -7.05
CA ILE A 398 -8.11 -37.05 -6.17
C ILE A 398 -8.28 -38.47 -6.73
N ILE A 399 -7.89 -39.47 -5.96
CA ILE A 399 -7.89 -40.88 -6.36
C ILE A 399 -8.96 -41.62 -5.52
N PRO A 400 -10.16 -41.87 -6.07
CA PRO A 400 -11.17 -42.67 -5.41
C PRO A 400 -10.88 -44.17 -5.58
N LYS A 401 -10.84 -44.91 -4.48
CA LYS A 401 -10.64 -46.37 -4.46
C LYS A 401 -11.81 -47.06 -3.78
N LEU A 402 -12.21 -48.23 -4.29
CA LEU A 402 -13.08 -49.14 -3.55
C LEU A 402 -12.31 -49.66 -2.33
N SER A 403 -13.00 -49.86 -1.20
CA SER A 403 -12.41 -50.62 -0.10
C SER A 403 -12.17 -52.05 -0.57
N SER A 404 -10.95 -52.55 -0.36
CA SER A 404 -10.53 -53.92 -0.67
C SER A 404 -11.17 -54.94 0.24
#